data_AF-A0A2D4MTT5-F1
#
_entry.id   AF-A0A2D4MTT5-F1
#
_cell.length_a   1.000
_cell.length_b   1.000
_cell.length_c   1.000
_cell.angle_alpha   90.00
_cell.angle_beta   90.00
_cell.angle_gamma   90.00
#
_symmetry.space_group_name_H-M   'P 1'
#
loop_
_entity.id
_entity.type
_entity.pdbx_description
1 polymer ?
#
loop_
_entity_poly.entity_id
_entity_poly.type
_entity_poly.pdbx_seq_one_letter_code
_entity_poly.pdbx_strand_id
1 'polypeptide(L)'
;VNPKDLDPKYAYIQVTYVTPFFEEKEAEERKTDFEMHHNINHFVFETPFTLSGKKHGGVEEQCKRRTILTTSHLFPYVKKRIQVINQTSTELNPIEVAIDEMSKKISELKQLCTMDEVDMIRLQLKLQGSVSVKVNAGPMAYARAFLEETNAKKYPDNQVKLLKEIFRQFAEACGQALEVNERLIKEDQLEYQEEMKSHYKNMLRELSEVMNEQITYKEDSAKHPGVETHYSHAISRTITAPPGSLLSSNADIS
;
A
#
# COMPACT_ATOMS: atom_id res chain seq x y z
N VAL A 1 20.46 4.32 24.52
CA VAL A 1 20.72 5.27 25.62
C VAL A 1 22.09 4.95 26.19
N ASN A 2 22.96 5.94 26.37
CA ASN A 2 24.26 5.71 26.99
C ASN A 2 24.10 5.74 28.52
N PRO A 3 24.44 4.66 29.26
CA PRO A 3 24.28 4.61 30.71
C PRO A 3 25.05 5.72 31.45
N LYS A 4 26.12 6.26 30.84
CA LYS A 4 26.92 7.36 31.41
C LYS A 4 26.15 8.67 31.54
N ASP A 5 25.09 8.83 30.76
CA ASP A 5 24.28 10.06 30.72
C ASP A 5 23.05 9.96 31.65
N LEU A 6 22.90 8.86 32.40
CA LEU A 6 21.78 8.61 33.29
C LEU A 6 22.15 8.91 34.75
N ASP A 7 21.22 9.52 35.48
CA ASP A 7 21.39 9.80 36.90
C ASP A 7 21.24 8.50 37.72
N PRO A 8 22.27 8.07 38.48
CA PRO A 8 22.23 6.81 39.24
C PRO A 8 21.16 6.77 40.34
N LYS A 9 20.52 7.91 40.67
CA LYS A 9 19.43 7.98 41.65
C LYS A 9 18.13 7.34 41.17
N TYR A 10 17.92 7.25 39.86
CA TYR A 10 16.66 6.79 39.28
C TYR A 10 16.78 5.41 38.63
N ALA A 11 15.67 4.67 38.63
CA ALA A 11 15.52 3.47 37.82
C ALA A 11 14.90 3.85 36.47
N TYR A 12 15.53 3.43 35.37
CA TYR A 12 15.08 3.72 34.01
C TYR A 12 14.58 2.44 33.35
N ILE A 13 13.39 2.52 32.73
CA ILE A 13 12.83 1.45 31.90
C ILE A 13 12.56 2.05 30.53
N GLN A 14 13.22 1.50 29.50
CA GLN A 14 12.91 1.84 28.11
C GLN A 14 11.92 0.82 27.56
N VAL A 15 10.80 1.33 27.05
CA VAL A 15 9.81 0.53 26.32
C VAL A 15 9.77 1.07 24.90
N THR A 16 9.89 0.18 23.91
CA THR A 16 9.87 0.53 22.49
C THR A 16 9.02 -0.50 21.77
N TYR A 17 8.05 -0.01 21.01
CA TYR A 17 7.23 -0.87 20.17
C TYR A 17 8.09 -1.47 19.05
N VAL A 18 7.88 -2.74 18.75
CA VAL A 18 8.56 -3.47 17.69
C VAL A 18 7.53 -4.29 16.91
N THR A 19 7.82 -4.56 15.64
CA THR A 19 7.03 -5.48 14.80
C THR A 19 7.90 -6.66 14.38
N PRO A 20 7.33 -7.81 14.01
CA PRO A 20 8.08 -8.87 13.34
C PRO A 20 8.83 -8.31 12.13
N PHE A 21 10.06 -8.80 11.92
CA PHE A 21 10.88 -8.46 10.77
C PHE A 21 11.13 -9.71 9.93
N PHE A 22 10.92 -9.58 8.62
CA PHE A 22 11.14 -10.63 7.64
C PHE A 22 12.08 -10.09 6.57
N GLU A 23 13.07 -10.89 6.19
CA GLU A 23 13.85 -10.61 4.98
C GLU A 23 12.97 -10.83 3.74
N GLU A 24 13.39 -10.27 2.60
CA GLU A 24 12.59 -10.27 1.36
C GLU A 24 12.09 -11.67 0.98
N LYS A 25 12.97 -12.67 1.00
CA LYS A 25 12.62 -14.07 0.74
C LYS A 25 11.60 -14.64 1.74
N GLU A 26 11.74 -14.31 3.01
CA GLU A 26 10.82 -14.80 4.05
C GLU A 26 9.45 -14.12 3.97
N ALA A 27 9.42 -12.83 3.58
CA ALA A 27 8.20 -12.08 3.36
C ALA A 27 7.38 -12.62 2.16
N GLU A 28 8.04 -13.19 1.15
CA GLU A 28 7.35 -13.87 0.03
C GLU A 28 6.66 -15.17 0.46
N GLU A 29 7.26 -15.89 1.43
CA GLU A 29 6.74 -17.17 1.94
C GLU A 29 5.62 -16.97 2.97
N ARG A 30 5.68 -15.92 3.79
CA ARG A 30 4.72 -15.64 4.86
C ARG A 30 3.62 -14.69 4.40
N LYS A 31 2.47 -15.24 4.00
CA LYS A 31 1.36 -14.48 3.40
C LYS A 31 0.20 -14.23 4.34
N THR A 32 0.04 -15.07 5.34
CA THR A 32 -1.09 -15.03 6.27
C THR A 32 -0.71 -14.40 7.60
N ASP A 33 -1.70 -13.85 8.30
CA ASP A 33 -1.50 -13.31 9.65
C ASP A 33 -0.92 -14.35 10.61
N PHE A 34 -1.34 -15.61 10.50
CA PHE A 34 -0.78 -16.70 11.29
C PHE A 34 0.72 -16.89 11.04
N GLU A 35 1.13 -16.96 9.77
CA GLU A 35 2.54 -17.10 9.39
C GLU A 35 3.37 -15.90 9.85
N MET A 36 2.81 -14.69 9.84
CA MET A 36 3.51 -13.49 10.35
C MET A 36 3.70 -13.49 11.88
N HIS A 37 3.03 -14.37 12.63
CA HIS A 37 3.08 -14.40 14.09
C HIS A 37 3.59 -15.73 14.68
N HIS A 38 3.95 -16.70 13.84
CA HIS A 38 4.37 -18.03 14.26
C HIS A 38 5.83 -18.32 13.85
N ASN A 39 6.63 -18.87 14.77
CA ASN A 39 8.06 -19.14 14.57
C ASN A 39 8.85 -17.89 14.13
N ILE A 40 8.77 -16.82 14.94
CA ILE A 40 9.46 -15.55 14.68
C ILE A 40 10.44 -15.20 15.81
N ASN A 41 11.63 -14.70 15.47
CA ASN A 41 12.62 -14.23 16.46
C ASN A 41 13.28 -12.89 16.06
N HIS A 42 12.93 -12.34 14.92
CA HIS A 42 13.43 -11.04 14.45
C HIS A 42 12.36 -9.98 14.61
N PHE A 43 12.74 -8.87 15.23
CA PHE A 43 11.85 -7.75 15.50
C PHE A 43 12.50 -6.43 15.11
N VAL A 44 11.78 -5.55 14.44
CA VAL A 44 12.31 -4.27 13.96
C VAL A 44 11.64 -3.09 14.64
N PHE A 45 12.42 -2.03 14.86
CA PHE A 45 11.91 -0.68 15.09
C PHE A 45 12.74 0.34 14.34
N GLU A 46 12.15 1.49 14.06
CA GLU A 46 12.77 2.58 13.32
C GLU A 46 12.91 3.81 14.23
N THR A 47 14.07 4.47 14.21
CA THR A 47 14.34 5.69 14.99
C THR A 47 14.72 6.83 14.06
N PRO A 48 13.98 7.95 14.07
CA PRO A 48 14.30 9.11 13.24
C PRO A 48 15.50 9.87 13.83
N PHE A 49 16.35 10.39 12.95
CA PHE A 49 17.44 11.30 13.30
C PHE A 49 17.76 12.21 12.12
N THR A 50 18.48 13.30 12.37
CA THR A 50 18.99 14.21 11.34
C THR A 50 20.51 14.18 11.30
N LEU A 51 21.10 14.64 10.20
CA LEU A 51 22.56 14.81 10.08
C LEU A 51 23.14 15.76 11.15
N SER A 52 22.32 16.68 11.67
CA SER A 52 22.66 17.61 12.75
C SER A 52 22.50 17.01 14.16
N GLY A 53 22.08 15.74 14.29
CA GLY A 53 21.91 15.04 15.56
C GLY A 53 20.57 15.27 16.27
N LYS A 54 19.64 16.02 15.65
CA LYS A 54 18.26 16.14 16.15
C LYS A 54 17.46 14.88 15.78
N LYS A 55 16.30 14.68 16.41
CA LYS A 55 15.40 13.57 16.05
C LYS A 55 14.62 13.85 14.76
N HIS A 56 14.14 15.07 14.60
CA HIS A 56 13.27 15.47 13.51
C HIS A 56 13.82 16.68 12.76
N GLY A 57 13.63 16.71 11.44
CA GLY A 57 14.05 17.79 10.55
C GLY A 57 13.16 17.87 9.30
N GLY A 58 13.57 18.69 8.34
CA GLY A 58 12.98 18.71 7.00
C GLY A 58 13.22 17.39 6.26
N VAL A 59 12.46 17.14 5.21
CA VAL A 59 12.55 15.89 4.44
C VAL A 59 13.95 15.67 3.87
N GLU A 60 14.67 16.75 3.57
CA GLU A 60 16.03 16.76 3.04
C GLU A 60 17.12 16.43 4.08
N GLU A 61 16.80 16.49 5.37
CA GLU A 61 17.73 16.16 6.47
C GLU A 61 17.32 14.91 7.24
N GLN A 62 16.10 14.40 7.02
CA GLN A 62 15.51 13.35 7.82
C GLN A 62 16.10 11.99 7.43
N CYS A 63 16.96 11.46 8.30
CA CYS A 63 17.47 10.10 8.23
C CYS A 63 16.64 9.17 9.11
N LYS A 64 16.86 7.86 8.94
CA LYS A 64 16.18 6.83 9.72
C LYS A 64 17.13 5.69 10.07
N ARG A 65 17.19 5.30 11.34
CA ARG A 65 17.91 4.10 11.78
C ARG A 65 16.93 2.96 11.97
N ARG A 66 17.07 1.91 11.17
CA ARG A 66 16.34 0.65 11.32
C ARG A 66 17.15 -0.27 12.21
N THR A 67 16.57 -0.72 13.33
CA THR A 67 17.22 -1.62 14.27
C THR A 67 16.47 -2.94 14.31
N ILE A 68 17.17 -4.04 14.06
CA ILE A 68 16.64 -5.40 14.10
C ILE A 68 17.19 -6.09 15.34
N LEU A 69 16.29 -6.63 16.16
CA LEU A 69 16.55 -7.36 17.39
C LEU A 69 16.32 -8.85 17.14
N THR A 70 17.27 -9.68 17.54
CA THR A 70 17.10 -11.15 17.53
C THR A 70 16.93 -11.67 18.95
N THR A 71 15.85 -12.39 19.19
CA THR A 71 15.59 -13.04 20.47
C THR A 71 16.24 -14.41 20.56
N SER A 72 16.59 -14.84 21.78
CA SER A 72 17.21 -16.15 22.05
C SER A 72 16.37 -17.36 21.61
N HIS A 73 15.05 -17.18 21.51
CA HIS A 73 14.09 -18.21 21.14
C HIS A 73 13.02 -17.59 20.23
N LEU A 74 12.31 -18.44 19.49
CA LEU A 74 11.19 -18.07 18.64
C LEU A 74 9.93 -17.80 19.47
N PHE A 75 9.07 -16.91 19.01
CA PHE A 75 7.67 -16.81 19.44
C PHE A 75 6.78 -17.66 18.54
N PRO A 76 5.69 -18.25 19.07
CA PRO A 76 5.34 -18.32 20.49
C PRO A 76 6.31 -19.22 21.29
N TYR A 77 6.46 -18.95 22.59
CA TYR A 77 7.34 -19.71 23.49
C TYR A 77 6.64 -19.96 24.83
N VAL A 78 7.20 -20.86 25.65
CA VAL A 78 6.71 -21.13 27.01
C VAL A 78 6.77 -19.88 27.93
N LYS A 79 7.55 -18.86 27.56
CA LYS A 79 7.60 -17.55 28.23
C LYS A 79 7.11 -16.45 27.30
N LYS A 80 6.39 -15.47 27.87
CA LYS A 80 5.91 -14.27 27.16
C LYS A 80 6.97 -13.18 26.94
N ARG A 81 8.16 -13.33 27.56
CA ARG A 81 9.29 -12.40 27.45
C ARG A 81 10.53 -13.21 27.14
N ILE A 82 11.21 -12.85 26.06
CA ILE A 82 12.40 -13.55 25.57
C ILE A 82 13.52 -12.53 25.47
N GLN A 83 14.70 -12.89 25.98
CA GLN A 83 15.86 -12.02 25.95
C GLN A 83 16.33 -11.79 24.52
N VAL A 84 16.62 -10.54 24.19
CA VAL A 84 17.36 -10.15 22.98
C VAL A 84 18.83 -10.54 23.16
N ILE A 85 19.37 -11.28 22.19
CA ILE A 85 20.76 -11.77 22.20
C ILE A 85 21.62 -11.11 21.12
N ASN A 86 20.99 -10.52 20.11
CA ASN A 86 21.69 -9.80 19.05
C ASN A 86 20.88 -8.59 18.62
N GLN A 87 21.60 -7.59 18.12
CA GLN A 87 21.05 -6.37 17.55
C GLN A 87 21.90 -5.95 16.36
N THR A 88 21.26 -5.65 15.23
CA THR A 88 21.90 -5.02 14.08
C THR A 88 21.17 -3.73 13.74
N SER A 89 21.87 -2.78 13.12
CA SER A 89 21.25 -1.52 12.70
C SER A 89 21.79 -1.05 11.36
N THR A 90 20.88 -0.55 10.53
CA THR A 90 21.19 0.07 9.24
C THR A 90 20.62 1.49 9.25
N GLU A 91 21.39 2.44 8.74
CA GLU A 91 20.97 3.82 8.59
C GLU A 91 20.57 4.10 7.15
N LEU A 92 19.44 4.77 6.99
CA LEU A 92 18.91 5.24 5.72
C LEU A 92 19.11 6.75 5.67
N ASN A 93 19.68 7.21 4.55
CA ASN A 93 19.80 8.62 4.23
C ASN A 93 18.41 9.20 3.82
N PRO A 94 18.29 10.53 3.64
CA PRO A 94 16.99 11.16 3.38
C PRO A 94 16.26 10.68 2.11
N ILE A 95 16.98 10.42 1.01
CA ILE A 95 16.34 9.90 -0.22
C ILE A 95 15.91 8.44 -0.05
N GLU A 96 16.66 7.62 0.69
CA GLU A 96 16.29 6.25 1.04
C GLU A 96 15.07 6.21 1.95
N VAL A 97 14.93 7.18 2.87
CA VAL A 97 13.71 7.35 3.68
C VAL A 97 12.51 7.64 2.79
N ALA A 98 12.63 8.55 1.82
CA ALA A 98 11.56 8.86 0.88
C ALA A 98 11.16 7.62 0.05
N ILE A 99 12.13 6.87 -0.46
CA ILE A 99 11.90 5.61 -1.19
C ILE A 99 11.13 4.61 -0.31
N ASP A 100 11.59 4.37 0.93
CA ASP A 100 10.97 3.41 1.85
C ASP A 100 9.52 3.80 2.20
N GLU A 101 9.27 5.07 2.50
CA GLU A 101 7.93 5.54 2.86
C GLU A 101 6.95 5.53 1.68
N MET A 102 7.41 5.95 0.50
CA MET A 102 6.57 5.95 -0.70
C MET A 102 6.25 4.53 -1.16
N SER A 103 7.22 3.60 -1.13
CA SER A 103 6.98 2.18 -1.43
C SER A 103 5.96 1.56 -0.49
N LYS A 104 6.06 1.81 0.83
CA LYS A 104 5.07 1.35 1.82
C LYS A 104 3.68 1.90 1.52
N LYS A 105 3.58 3.19 1.16
CA LYS A 105 2.30 3.83 0.82
C LYS A 105 1.66 3.23 -0.44
N ILE A 106 2.46 2.95 -1.46
CA ILE A 106 2.00 2.25 -2.68
C ILE A 106 1.50 0.85 -2.34
N SER A 107 2.28 0.08 -1.58
CA SER A 107 1.90 -1.28 -1.18
C SER A 107 0.59 -1.28 -0.40
N GLU A 108 0.40 -0.33 0.52
CA GLU A 108 -0.82 -0.23 1.32
C GLU A 108 -2.04 0.15 0.46
N LEU A 109 -1.90 1.10 -0.47
CA LEU A 109 -2.97 1.46 -1.41
C LEU A 109 -3.34 0.29 -2.33
N LYS A 110 -2.34 -0.38 -2.93
CA LYS A 110 -2.55 -1.54 -3.81
C LYS A 110 -3.26 -2.66 -3.06
N GLN A 111 -2.79 -2.99 -1.86
CA GLN A 111 -3.41 -4.03 -1.02
C GLN A 111 -4.89 -3.73 -0.76
N LEU A 112 -5.23 -2.49 -0.40
CA LEU A 112 -6.63 -2.09 -0.14
C LEU A 112 -7.50 -2.18 -1.40
N CYS A 113 -6.94 -1.93 -2.58
CA CYS A 113 -7.67 -2.04 -3.84
C CYS A 113 -7.90 -3.48 -4.30
N THR A 114 -7.09 -4.43 -3.83
CA THR A 114 -7.16 -5.85 -4.23
C THR A 114 -7.86 -6.76 -3.22
N MET A 115 -8.42 -6.21 -2.14
CA MET A 115 -9.19 -7.01 -1.18
C MET A 115 -10.52 -7.48 -1.80
N ASP A 116 -10.91 -8.72 -1.52
CA ASP A 116 -12.20 -9.28 -1.98
C ASP A 116 -13.38 -8.43 -1.48
N GLU A 117 -13.30 -8.00 -0.21
CA GLU A 117 -14.19 -7.00 0.38
C GLU A 117 -13.38 -5.75 0.72
N VAL A 118 -13.56 -4.70 -0.08
CA VAL A 118 -12.82 -3.44 0.11
C VAL A 118 -13.39 -2.68 1.30
N ASP A 119 -12.55 -2.44 2.30
CA ASP A 119 -12.85 -1.51 3.40
C ASP A 119 -12.79 -0.06 2.88
N MET A 120 -13.96 0.46 2.50
CA MET A 120 -14.11 1.80 1.94
C MET A 120 -13.55 2.89 2.87
N ILE A 121 -13.75 2.79 4.18
CA ILE A 121 -13.30 3.82 5.12
C ILE A 121 -11.78 3.81 5.22
N ARG A 122 -11.16 2.63 5.29
CA ARG A 122 -9.70 2.50 5.31
C ARG A 122 -9.09 2.95 3.98
N LEU A 123 -9.71 2.61 2.85
CA LEU A 123 -9.30 3.09 1.53
C LEU A 123 -9.34 4.62 1.46
N GLN A 124 -10.47 5.23 1.83
CA GLN A 124 -10.65 6.69 1.84
C GLN A 124 -9.62 7.38 2.72
N LEU A 125 -9.38 6.87 3.93
CA LEU A 125 -8.39 7.43 4.86
C LEU A 125 -6.99 7.45 4.24
N LYS A 126 -6.57 6.35 3.61
CA LYS A 126 -5.23 6.23 3.02
C LYS A 126 -5.10 7.02 1.73
N LEU A 127 -6.13 7.03 0.88
CA LEU A 127 -6.16 7.78 -0.36
C LEU A 127 -6.16 9.30 -0.09
N GLN A 128 -7.01 9.78 0.81
CA GLN A 128 -7.05 11.19 1.21
C GLN A 128 -5.71 11.64 1.80
N GLY A 129 -5.11 10.83 2.68
CA GLY A 129 -3.78 11.06 3.24
C GLY A 129 -2.62 10.93 2.23
N SER A 130 -2.93 10.64 0.96
CA SER A 130 -1.98 10.56 -0.14
C SER A 130 -2.14 11.73 -1.11
N VAL A 131 -3.36 12.03 -1.55
CA VAL A 131 -3.62 13.08 -2.57
C VAL A 131 -4.08 14.43 -1.98
N SER A 132 -4.62 14.44 -0.76
CA SER A 132 -5.26 15.62 -0.14
C SER A 132 -4.63 15.96 1.21
N VAL A 133 -3.29 15.93 1.30
CA VAL A 133 -2.57 16.18 2.56
C VAL A 133 -2.67 17.67 2.94
N LYS A 134 -3.16 17.97 4.16
CA LYS A 134 -3.34 19.35 4.66
C LYS A 134 -2.43 19.74 5.83
N VAL A 135 -1.93 18.76 6.60
CA VAL A 135 -1.17 19.00 7.85
C VAL A 135 0.31 18.65 7.71
N ASN A 136 0.61 17.52 7.08
CA ASN A 136 1.99 17.07 6.84
C ASN A 136 2.50 17.60 5.50
N ALA A 137 3.81 17.50 5.26
CA ALA A 137 4.43 17.99 4.02
C ALA A 137 3.94 17.25 2.75
N GLY A 138 3.45 16.01 2.89
CA GLY A 138 2.88 15.20 1.82
C GLY A 138 3.92 14.65 0.83
N PRO A 139 3.50 13.75 -0.10
CA PRO A 139 4.42 13.15 -1.08
C PRO A 139 5.17 14.17 -1.94
N MET A 140 4.53 15.29 -2.32
CA MET A 140 5.18 16.30 -3.16
C MET A 140 6.37 16.98 -2.49
N ALA A 141 6.50 16.96 -1.16
CA ALA A 141 7.70 17.42 -0.48
C ALA A 141 8.93 16.57 -0.86
N TYR A 142 8.77 15.25 -0.99
CA TYR A 142 9.83 14.37 -1.46
C TYR A 142 10.17 14.60 -2.92
N ALA A 143 9.16 14.77 -3.78
CA ALA A 143 9.39 15.08 -5.20
C ALA A 143 10.23 16.37 -5.35
N ARG A 144 9.85 17.45 -4.67
CA ARG A 144 10.59 18.73 -4.72
C ARG A 144 12.00 18.59 -4.14
N ALA A 145 12.16 17.89 -3.02
CA ALA A 145 13.45 17.75 -2.35
C ALA A 145 14.46 16.87 -3.11
N PHE A 146 13.99 15.88 -3.86
CA PHE A 146 14.85 14.82 -4.40
C PHE A 146 14.80 14.65 -5.92
N LEU A 147 13.74 15.09 -6.60
CA LEU A 147 13.53 14.85 -8.03
C LEU A 147 13.68 16.11 -8.91
N GLU A 148 13.54 17.31 -8.32
CA GLU A 148 13.80 18.57 -9.01
C GLU A 148 15.25 18.60 -9.50
N GLU A 149 15.48 19.02 -10.75
CA GLU A 149 16.78 18.87 -11.44
C GLU A 149 17.96 19.46 -10.65
N THR A 150 17.76 20.59 -9.99
CA THR A 150 18.79 21.27 -9.18
C THR A 150 19.17 20.47 -7.92
N ASN A 151 18.21 19.76 -7.33
CA ASN A 151 18.39 18.99 -6.10
C ASN A 151 18.81 17.55 -6.37
N ALA A 152 18.27 16.92 -7.41
CA ALA A 152 18.55 15.55 -7.81
C ALA A 152 20.05 15.28 -8.00
N LYS A 153 20.81 16.28 -8.51
CA LYS A 153 22.27 16.23 -8.71
C LYS A 153 23.07 16.01 -7.41
N LYS A 154 22.46 16.17 -6.23
CA LYS A 154 23.08 15.95 -4.91
C LYS A 154 23.04 14.49 -4.48
N TYR A 155 22.30 13.63 -5.18
CA TYR A 155 22.04 12.24 -4.80
C TYR A 155 22.53 11.25 -5.86
N PRO A 156 22.79 9.98 -5.50
CA PRO A 156 23.15 8.94 -6.47
C PRO A 156 22.08 8.75 -7.55
N ASP A 157 22.50 8.71 -8.82
CA ASP A 157 21.59 8.60 -9.98
C ASP A 157 20.65 7.39 -9.89
N ASN A 158 21.11 6.26 -9.37
CA ASN A 158 20.30 5.05 -9.20
C ASN A 158 19.18 5.26 -8.18
N GLN A 159 19.42 6.01 -7.10
CA GLN A 159 18.40 6.31 -6.08
C GLN A 159 17.37 7.30 -6.62
N VAL A 160 17.82 8.33 -7.36
CA VAL A 160 16.91 9.27 -8.03
C VAL A 160 16.03 8.55 -9.05
N LYS A 161 16.61 7.69 -9.90
CA LYS A 161 15.85 6.88 -10.88
C LYS A 161 14.84 5.97 -10.20
N LEU A 162 15.22 5.31 -9.11
CA LEU A 162 14.32 4.47 -8.33
C LEU A 162 13.16 5.29 -7.72
N LEU A 163 13.45 6.45 -7.13
CA LEU A 163 12.41 7.31 -6.56
C LEU A 163 11.46 7.84 -7.64
N LYS A 164 11.96 8.20 -8.83
CA LYS A 164 11.12 8.54 -9.99
C LYS A 164 10.14 7.41 -10.33
N GLU A 165 10.64 6.18 -10.38
CA GLU A 165 9.81 5.02 -10.69
C GLU A 165 8.75 4.76 -9.60
N ILE A 166 9.13 4.88 -8.34
CA ILE A 166 8.20 4.80 -7.21
C ILE A 166 7.10 5.87 -7.34
N PHE A 167 7.42 7.10 -7.74
CA PHE A 167 6.40 8.13 -7.94
C PHE A 167 5.44 7.84 -9.10
N ARG A 168 5.89 7.17 -10.17
CA ARG A 168 4.99 6.70 -11.24
C ARG A 168 4.01 5.66 -10.73
N GLN A 169 4.51 4.67 -10.00
CA GLN A 169 3.68 3.64 -9.38
C GLN A 169 2.74 4.20 -8.31
N PHE A 170 3.15 5.27 -7.61
CA PHE A 170 2.30 5.99 -6.68
C PHE A 170 1.17 6.75 -7.37
N ALA A 171 1.45 7.42 -8.48
CA ALA A 171 0.42 8.04 -9.30
C ALA A 171 -0.60 7.00 -9.76
N GLU A 172 -0.14 5.87 -10.32
CA GLU A 172 -0.99 4.76 -10.74
C GLU A 172 -1.85 4.21 -9.60
N ALA A 173 -1.24 3.92 -8.44
CA ALA A 173 -1.96 3.38 -7.28
C ALA A 173 -3.03 4.36 -6.75
N CYS A 174 -2.76 5.67 -6.78
CA CYS A 174 -3.76 6.68 -6.40
C CYS A 174 -4.92 6.73 -7.40
N GLY A 175 -4.65 6.65 -8.70
CA GLY A 175 -5.68 6.60 -9.73
C GLY A 175 -6.57 5.36 -9.59
N GLN A 176 -5.97 4.19 -9.40
CA GLN A 176 -6.71 2.94 -9.16
C GLN A 176 -7.57 3.04 -7.88
N ALA A 177 -7.02 3.58 -6.80
CA ALA A 177 -7.75 3.77 -5.56
C ALA A 177 -8.95 4.73 -5.70
N LEU A 178 -8.82 5.78 -6.51
CA LEU A 178 -9.93 6.68 -6.85
C LEU A 178 -11.04 5.95 -7.62
N GLU A 179 -10.69 5.13 -8.61
CA GLU A 179 -11.66 4.34 -9.38
C GLU A 179 -12.40 3.32 -8.49
N VAL A 180 -11.67 2.65 -7.60
CA VAL A 180 -12.27 1.72 -6.65
C VAL A 180 -13.22 2.47 -5.71
N ASN A 181 -12.80 3.61 -5.15
CA ASN A 181 -13.65 4.41 -4.27
C ASN A 181 -14.92 4.91 -4.99
N GLU A 182 -14.82 5.34 -6.25
CA GLU A 182 -15.96 5.80 -7.05
C GLU A 182 -17.07 4.75 -7.19
N ARG A 183 -16.71 3.47 -7.22
CA ARG A 183 -17.67 2.36 -7.29
C ARG A 183 -18.32 2.04 -5.94
N LEU A 184 -17.72 2.47 -4.84
CA LEU A 184 -18.15 2.14 -3.47
C LEU A 184 -18.99 3.25 -2.83
N ILE A 185 -18.75 4.51 -3.21
CA ILE A 185 -19.43 5.66 -2.60
C ILE A 185 -20.93 5.71 -2.90
N LYS A 186 -21.64 6.42 -2.05
CA LYS A 186 -23.05 6.80 -2.22
C LYS A 186 -23.17 8.28 -2.61
N GLU A 187 -24.37 8.71 -2.95
CA GLU A 187 -24.66 10.08 -3.42
C GLU A 187 -24.15 11.17 -2.47
N ASP A 188 -24.20 10.93 -1.16
CA ASP A 188 -23.72 11.85 -0.12
C ASP A 188 -22.20 12.08 -0.11
N GLN A 189 -21.42 11.24 -0.80
CA GLN A 189 -19.96 11.35 -0.90
C GLN A 189 -19.46 11.77 -2.29
N LEU A 190 -20.35 12.13 -3.23
CA LEU A 190 -19.96 12.53 -4.59
C LEU A 190 -19.05 13.78 -4.60
N GLU A 191 -19.41 14.81 -3.83
CA GLU A 191 -18.60 16.04 -3.73
C GLU A 191 -17.20 15.75 -3.17
N TYR A 192 -17.12 14.89 -2.16
CA TYR A 192 -15.85 14.43 -1.58
C TYR A 192 -14.96 13.71 -2.61
N GLN A 193 -15.54 12.81 -3.41
CA GLN A 193 -14.81 12.11 -4.47
C GLN A 193 -14.30 13.06 -5.56
N GLU A 194 -15.11 14.04 -5.99
CA GLU A 194 -14.69 15.03 -6.97
C GLU A 194 -13.58 15.95 -6.45
N GLU A 195 -13.62 16.32 -5.16
CA GLU A 195 -12.52 17.05 -4.51
C GLU A 195 -11.22 16.21 -4.52
N MET A 196 -11.29 14.92 -4.16
CA MET A 196 -10.12 14.03 -4.22
C MET A 196 -9.57 13.85 -5.64
N LYS A 197 -10.43 13.69 -6.65
CA LYS A 197 -10.01 13.64 -8.07
C LYS A 197 -9.34 14.94 -8.50
N SER A 198 -9.85 16.09 -8.06
CA SER A 198 -9.25 17.40 -8.34
C SER A 198 -7.85 17.53 -7.73
N HIS A 199 -7.69 17.16 -6.45
CA HIS A 199 -6.39 17.16 -5.80
C HIS A 199 -5.39 16.19 -6.44
N TYR A 200 -5.86 15.01 -6.83
CA TYR A 200 -5.04 14.05 -7.58
C TYR A 200 -4.57 14.63 -8.92
N LYS A 201 -5.44 15.27 -9.70
CA LYS A 201 -5.06 15.94 -10.97
C LYS A 201 -4.02 17.04 -10.73
N ASN A 202 -4.16 17.82 -9.65
CA ASN A 202 -3.18 18.85 -9.29
C ASN A 202 -1.82 18.22 -8.94
N MET A 203 -1.82 17.12 -8.18
CA MET A 203 -0.62 16.36 -7.84
C MET A 203 0.09 15.82 -9.08
N LEU A 204 -0.64 15.26 -10.05
CA LEU A 204 -0.06 14.78 -11.30
C LEU A 204 0.59 15.89 -12.12
N ARG A 205 -0.03 17.08 -12.15
CA ARG A 205 0.52 18.25 -12.84
C ARG A 205 1.83 18.70 -12.20
N GLU A 206 1.85 18.90 -10.89
CA GLU A 206 3.07 19.29 -10.17
C GLU A 206 4.17 18.22 -10.31
N LEU A 207 3.81 16.94 -10.21
CA LEU A 207 4.77 15.84 -10.40
C LEU A 207 5.36 15.83 -11.81
N SER A 208 4.55 16.11 -12.84
CA SER A 208 5.01 16.22 -14.22
C SER A 208 6.02 17.35 -14.40
N GLU A 209 5.76 18.51 -13.77
CA GLU A 209 6.67 19.65 -13.77
C GLU A 209 8.00 19.31 -13.07
N VAL A 210 7.94 18.72 -11.88
CA VAL A 210 9.13 18.36 -11.08
C VAL A 210 9.99 17.29 -11.76
N MET A 211 9.36 16.28 -12.38
CA MET A 211 10.07 15.19 -13.03
C MET A 211 10.53 15.52 -14.46
N ASN A 212 10.03 16.62 -15.03
CA ASN A 212 10.15 17.03 -16.44
C ASN A 212 9.73 15.90 -17.40
N GLU A 213 8.61 15.25 -17.09
CA GLU A 213 8.01 14.21 -17.92
C GLU A 213 6.48 14.27 -17.78
N GLN A 214 5.74 13.84 -18.80
CA GLN A 214 4.29 13.84 -18.73
C GLN A 214 3.81 12.64 -17.91
N ILE A 215 3.34 12.88 -16.68
CA ILE A 215 2.69 11.85 -15.86
C ILE A 215 1.21 11.86 -16.17
N THR A 216 0.73 10.84 -16.88
CA THR A 216 -0.69 10.62 -17.13
C THR A 216 -1.14 9.31 -16.51
N TYR A 217 -2.29 9.35 -15.84
CA TYR A 217 -3.02 8.13 -15.51
C TYR A 217 -3.86 7.74 -16.72
N LYS A 218 -3.62 6.54 -17.26
CA LYS A 218 -4.47 5.97 -18.31
C LYS A 218 -5.60 5.25 -17.60
N GLU A 219 -6.81 5.80 -17.64
CA GLU A 219 -8.01 5.05 -17.28
C GLU A 219 -8.05 3.82 -18.19
N ASP A 220 -8.12 2.62 -17.60
CA ASP A 220 -8.28 1.38 -18.35
C ASP A 220 -9.65 1.41 -19.05
N SER A 221 -9.67 1.96 -20.26
CA SER A 221 -10.83 2.10 -21.13
C SER A 221 -11.15 0.76 -21.82
N ALA A 222 -11.08 -0.35 -21.08
CA ALA A 222 -11.42 -1.69 -21.53
C ALA A 222 -12.65 -2.23 -20.78
N LYS A 223 -13.74 -1.47 -20.83
CA LYS A 223 -15.10 -2.03 -20.74
C LYS A 223 -15.88 -1.53 -21.96
N HIS A 224 -15.91 -2.36 -23.00
CA HIS A 224 -16.73 -2.11 -24.19
C HIS A 224 -18.20 -1.90 -23.81
N PRO A 225 -18.89 -0.93 -24.41
CA PRO A 225 -20.33 -0.78 -24.28
C PRO A 225 -21.07 -1.77 -25.19
N GLY A 226 -22.00 -2.53 -24.61
CA GLY A 226 -23.16 -3.10 -25.30
C GLY A 226 -22.92 -4.21 -26.32
N VAL A 227 -23.15 -5.46 -25.90
CA VAL A 227 -23.79 -6.48 -26.77
C VAL A 227 -24.80 -7.25 -25.92
N GLU A 228 -26.06 -6.82 -25.95
CA GLU A 228 -27.18 -7.68 -25.58
C GLU A 228 -27.16 -8.90 -26.50
N THR A 229 -26.92 -10.09 -25.94
CA THR A 229 -27.08 -11.35 -26.67
C THR A 229 -28.35 -12.01 -26.16
N HIS A 230 -29.47 -11.72 -26.83
CA HIS A 230 -30.68 -12.53 -26.74
C HIS A 230 -30.37 -13.97 -27.16
N TYR A 231 -30.44 -14.91 -26.22
CA TYR A 231 -30.44 -16.33 -26.54
C TYR A 231 -31.87 -16.78 -26.90
N SER A 232 -32.19 -16.74 -28.18
CA SER A 232 -33.36 -17.43 -28.75
C SER A 232 -32.96 -18.87 -29.09
N HIS A 233 -33.40 -19.84 -28.30
CA HIS A 233 -33.26 -21.25 -28.67
C HIS A 233 -34.31 -21.64 -29.72
N ALA A 234 -33.87 -21.90 -30.95
CA ALA A 234 -34.64 -22.65 -31.94
C ALA A 234 -33.69 -23.52 -32.77
N ILE A 235 -33.72 -24.83 -32.56
CA ILE A 235 -33.22 -25.82 -33.54
C ILE A 235 -34.36 -26.78 -33.84
N SER A 236 -34.94 -26.59 -35.03
CA SER A 236 -35.74 -27.58 -35.73
C SER A 236 -34.85 -28.75 -36.17
N ARG A 237 -35.27 -29.98 -35.86
CA ARG A 237 -34.94 -31.16 -36.68
C ARG A 237 -36.20 -31.99 -36.89
N THR A 238 -36.64 -32.00 -38.13
CA THR A 238 -37.62 -32.88 -38.75
C THR A 238 -37.03 -34.28 -38.92
N ILE A 239 -37.70 -35.31 -38.40
CA ILE A 239 -37.66 -36.68 -38.94
C ILE A 239 -39.10 -37.21 -38.95
N THR A 240 -39.50 -37.71 -40.11
CA THR A 240 -40.83 -38.21 -40.50
C THR A 240 -41.09 -39.66 -40.06
N ALA A 241 -42.22 -39.88 -39.35
CA ALA A 241 -43.30 -40.90 -39.47
C ALA A 241 -42.95 -42.43 -39.51
N PRO A 242 -43.87 -43.39 -39.18
CA PRO A 242 -45.35 -43.30 -39.25
C PRO A 242 -46.09 -44.06 -38.09
N PRO A 243 -47.36 -44.55 -38.18
CA PRO A 243 -48.43 -44.17 -37.23
C PRO A 243 -49.08 -45.33 -36.43
N GLY A 244 -49.79 -45.00 -35.35
CA GLY A 244 -50.69 -45.93 -34.62
C GLY A 244 -51.08 -45.33 -33.26
N SER A 245 -52.26 -44.72 -33.14
CA SER A 245 -53.53 -45.35 -32.74
C SER A 245 -53.69 -45.57 -31.23
N LEU A 246 -54.70 -44.88 -30.69
CA LEU A 246 -55.63 -45.28 -29.61
C LEU A 246 -55.39 -44.84 -28.14
N LEU A 247 -56.40 -44.08 -27.69
CA LEU A 247 -57.17 -44.22 -26.44
C LEU A 247 -56.60 -43.73 -25.09
N SER A 248 -57.41 -42.88 -24.43
CA SER A 248 -57.92 -42.98 -23.03
C SER A 248 -56.89 -43.12 -21.90
N SER A 249 -56.92 -42.44 -20.74
CA SER A 249 -58.02 -41.96 -19.91
C SER A 249 -57.40 -41.23 -18.69
N ASN A 250 -58.12 -40.25 -18.17
CA ASN A 250 -58.38 -39.97 -16.74
C ASN A 250 -57.30 -40.20 -15.65
N ALA A 251 -57.02 -39.08 -14.98
CA ALA A 251 -57.34 -38.80 -13.57
C ALA A 251 -56.35 -39.16 -12.44
N ASP A 252 -56.45 -38.26 -11.44
CA ASP A 252 -56.10 -38.28 -10.02
C ASP A 252 -54.61 -38.09 -9.68
N ILE A 253 -54.20 -36.96 -9.08
CA ILE A 253 -54.53 -36.41 -7.74
C ILE A 253 -54.22 -37.42 -6.63
N SER A 254 -53.03 -37.28 -6.05
CA SER A 254 -52.77 -37.09 -4.60
C SER A 254 -51.31 -36.70 -4.42
#